data_AF-A0A2V8PJC5-F1
#
_entry.id   AF-A0A2V8PJC5-F1
#
_cell.length_a   1.000
_cell.length_b   1.000
_cell.length_c   1.000
_cell.angle_alpha   90.00
_cell.angle_beta   90.00
_cell.angle_gamma   90.00
#
_symmetry.space_group_name_H-M   'P 1'
#
loop_
_entity.id
_entity.type
_entity.pdbx_description
1 polymer ?
#
loop_
_entity_poly.entity_id
_entity_poly.type
_entity_poly.pdbx_seq_one_letter_code
_entity_poly.pdbx_strand_id
1 'polypeptide(L)'
;MTESELLNRTQQYAREWGVVVEDIIETESSAIAFGDRDSQAVVLKVIKQPGDEWHSGEILKAFAGNGVVRVYEQTPGAVLIERLKPGNSLVEMALNGKDEEATDILANVIQQMSSIESSKSARESWKAFKTVQDWGKGFERYIGTGDDQIPMELVEAGHDMFSQLCASQRWPRLLHGDLQHYNVLSDSSRGWVAIDPKGVIG
;
A
#
# COMPACT_ATOMS: atom_id res chain seq x y z
N MET A 1 9.50 11.44 15.77
CA MET A 1 9.26 12.77 15.18
C MET A 1 8.21 13.44 16.03
N THR A 2 8.45 14.68 16.44
CA THR A 2 7.43 15.45 17.16
C THR A 2 6.31 15.87 16.20
N GLU A 3 5.13 16.19 16.73
CA GLU A 3 4.00 16.71 15.94
C GLU A 3 4.41 17.96 15.13
N SER A 4 5.16 18.88 15.76
CA SER A 4 5.69 20.07 15.11
C SER A 4 6.65 19.77 13.96
N GLU A 5 7.51 18.75 14.10
CA GLU A 5 8.41 18.33 13.02
C GLU A 5 7.65 17.72 11.84
N LEU A 6 6.61 16.93 12.10
CA LEU A 6 5.79 16.33 11.06
C LEU A 6 5.03 17.41 10.28
N LEU A 7 4.38 18.35 10.97
CA LEU A 7 3.69 19.46 10.34
C LEU A 7 4.63 20.30 9.48
N ASN A 8 5.84 20.60 9.98
CA ASN A 8 6.85 21.33 9.22
C ASN A 8 7.26 20.60 7.93
N ARG A 9 7.46 19.28 7.98
CA ARG A 9 7.76 18.45 6.80
C ARG A 9 6.59 18.43 5.82
N THR A 10 5.36 18.30 6.30
CA THR A 10 4.15 18.34 5.46
C THR A 10 4.02 19.68 4.75
N GLN A 11 4.21 20.80 5.46
CA GLN A 11 4.18 22.13 4.86
C GLN A 11 5.34 22.37 3.88
N GLN A 12 6.52 21.80 4.16
CA GLN A 12 7.65 21.85 3.23
C GLN A 12 7.29 21.17 1.92
N TYR A 13 6.86 19.90 1.94
CA TYR A 13 6.50 19.18 0.72
C TYR A 13 5.30 19.78 0.01
N ALA A 14 4.31 20.31 0.75
CA ALA A 14 3.19 21.02 0.13
C ALA A 14 3.68 22.23 -0.69
N ARG A 15 4.62 23.02 -0.17
CA ARG A 15 5.23 24.13 -0.93
C ARG A 15 6.05 23.65 -2.12
N GLU A 16 6.92 22.66 -1.91
CA GLU A 16 7.80 22.13 -2.96
C GLU A 16 7.02 21.50 -4.12
N TRP A 17 5.89 20.85 -3.82
CA TRP A 17 5.06 20.17 -4.81
C TRP A 17 3.83 20.97 -5.25
N GLY A 18 3.75 22.25 -4.86
CA GLY A 18 2.70 23.18 -5.33
C GLY A 18 1.29 22.85 -4.85
N VAL A 19 1.15 22.24 -3.66
CA VAL A 19 -0.13 21.87 -3.06
C VAL A 19 -0.67 23.01 -2.20
N VAL A 20 -1.85 23.49 -2.53
CA VAL A 20 -2.65 24.35 -1.65
C VAL A 20 -3.43 23.44 -0.71
N VAL A 21 -3.00 23.36 0.54
CA VAL A 21 -3.58 22.48 1.56
C VAL A 21 -4.89 23.06 2.08
N GLU A 22 -5.93 22.23 2.08
CA GLU A 22 -7.25 22.52 2.64
C GLU A 22 -7.37 22.00 4.07
N ASP A 23 -6.92 20.77 4.30
CA ASP A 23 -7.04 20.07 5.57
C ASP A 23 -5.87 19.10 5.78
N ILE A 24 -5.53 18.82 7.04
CA ILE A 24 -4.51 17.87 7.41
C ILE A 24 -5.05 16.96 8.51
N ILE A 25 -5.01 15.66 8.26
CA ILE A 25 -5.34 14.63 9.25
C ILE A 25 -4.04 13.93 9.65
N GLU A 26 -3.81 13.78 10.94
CA GLU A 26 -2.74 12.94 11.47
C GLU A 26 -3.26 11.54 11.77
N THR A 27 -2.53 10.52 11.30
CA THR A 27 -2.73 9.11 11.65
C THR A 27 -1.61 8.65 12.57
N GLU A 28 -1.66 7.40 13.04
CA GLU A 28 -0.56 6.83 13.84
C GLU A 28 0.79 6.90 13.12
N SER A 29 0.82 6.63 11.81
CA SER A 29 2.06 6.53 11.03
C SER A 29 2.40 7.78 10.20
N SER A 30 1.44 8.67 9.92
CA SER A 30 1.58 9.69 8.87
C SER A 30 0.79 10.96 9.14
N ALA A 31 1.10 12.03 8.40
CA ALA A 31 0.20 13.15 8.14
C ALA A 31 -0.36 13.03 6.72
N ILE A 32 -1.65 13.28 6.56
CA ILE A 32 -2.39 13.22 5.30
C ILE A 32 -2.97 14.60 5.04
N ALA A 33 -2.37 15.34 4.11
CA ALA A 33 -2.81 16.66 3.70
C ALA A 33 -3.66 16.55 2.43
N PHE A 34 -4.91 17.01 2.50
CA PHE A 34 -5.81 17.12 1.37
C PHE A 34 -5.69 18.52 0.77
N GLY A 35 -5.69 18.61 -0.55
CA GLY A 35 -5.59 19.90 -1.21
C GLY A 35 -5.74 19.85 -2.71
N ASP A 36 -5.34 20.94 -3.36
CA ASP A 36 -5.32 21.09 -4.81
C ASP A 36 -3.92 21.47 -5.31
N ARG A 37 -3.56 20.93 -6.47
CA ARG A 37 -2.39 21.34 -7.26
C ARG A 37 -2.86 21.66 -8.67
N ASP A 38 -2.72 22.91 -9.10
CA ASP A 38 -3.16 23.37 -10.44
C ASP A 38 -4.61 22.96 -10.78
N SER A 39 -5.54 23.16 -9.82
CA SER A 39 -6.95 22.76 -9.91
C SER A 39 -7.22 21.25 -9.99
N GLN A 40 -6.20 20.40 -9.77
CA GLN A 40 -6.35 18.97 -9.58
C GLN A 40 -6.36 18.63 -8.08
N ALA A 41 -7.40 17.93 -7.64
CA ALA A 41 -7.50 17.45 -6.27
C ALA A 41 -6.44 16.37 -6.00
N VAL A 42 -5.69 16.53 -4.89
CA VAL A 42 -4.55 15.69 -4.51
C VAL A 42 -4.56 15.35 -3.01
N VAL A 43 -3.82 14.29 -2.66
CA VAL A 43 -3.49 13.94 -1.28
C VAL A 43 -1.98 13.85 -1.15
N LEU A 44 -1.43 14.56 -0.18
CA LEU A 44 -0.03 14.48 0.23
C LEU A 44 0.05 13.64 1.52
N LYS A 45 0.68 12.46 1.44
CA LYS A 45 0.97 11.62 2.61
C LYS A 45 2.44 11.79 2.99
N VAL A 46 2.71 12.16 4.24
CA VAL A 46 4.05 12.30 4.82
C VAL A 46 4.21 11.37 6.01
N ILE A 47 5.19 10.48 5.95
CA ILE A 47 5.36 9.40 6.92
C ILE A 47 6.24 9.88 8.07
N LYS A 48 5.82 9.57 9.31
CA LYS A 48 6.45 10.03 10.54
C LYS A 48 7.85 9.47 10.74
N GLN A 49 8.05 8.18 10.46
CA GLN A 49 9.30 7.48 10.74
C GLN A 49 9.67 6.53 9.59
N PRO A 50 10.97 6.32 9.33
CA PRO A 50 11.41 5.23 8.46
C PRO A 50 10.86 3.88 8.95
N GLY A 51 10.39 3.07 8.02
CA GLY A 51 9.69 1.82 8.30
C GLY A 51 9.07 1.26 7.02
N ASP A 52 8.12 0.34 7.16
CA ASP A 52 7.56 -0.38 6.02
C ASP A 52 6.86 0.52 5.00
N GLU A 53 6.26 1.63 5.43
CA GLU A 53 5.57 2.57 4.52
C GLU A 53 6.52 3.54 3.81
N TRP A 54 7.79 3.64 4.23
CA TRP A 54 8.71 4.69 3.79
C TRP A 54 8.91 4.73 2.27
N HIS A 55 8.74 3.59 1.60
CA HIS A 55 8.87 3.43 0.16
C HIS A 55 7.52 3.27 -0.57
N SER A 56 6.39 3.54 0.09
CA SER A 56 5.04 3.39 -0.48
C SER A 56 4.85 4.16 -1.80
N GLY A 57 5.45 5.34 -1.95
CA GLY A 57 5.41 6.11 -3.19
C GLY A 57 6.13 5.43 -4.36
N GLU A 58 7.26 4.77 -4.12
CA GLU A 58 7.98 4.00 -5.14
C GLU A 58 7.17 2.78 -5.59
N ILE A 59 6.51 2.12 -4.62
CA ILE A 59 5.64 0.96 -4.88
C ILE A 59 4.43 1.36 -5.71
N LEU A 60 3.72 2.42 -5.32
CA LEU A 60 2.58 2.96 -6.08
C LEU A 60 2.98 3.34 -7.51
N LYS A 61 4.18 3.95 -7.67
CA LYS A 61 4.70 4.31 -8.99
C LYS A 61 4.97 3.07 -9.85
N ALA A 62 5.44 1.98 -9.25
CA ALA A 62 5.64 0.71 -9.96
C ALA A 62 4.33 0.08 -10.46
N PHE A 63 3.19 0.39 -9.82
CA PHE A 63 1.87 0.02 -10.32
C PHE A 63 1.35 0.93 -11.46
N ALA A 64 2.00 2.08 -11.73
CA ALA A 64 1.61 3.01 -12.79
C ALA A 64 0.12 3.39 -12.81
N GLY A 65 -0.54 3.41 -11.64
CA GLY A 65 -1.96 3.69 -11.50
C GLY A 65 -2.90 2.57 -11.99
N ASN A 66 -2.46 1.32 -12.09
CA ASN A 66 -3.34 0.18 -12.39
C ASN A 66 -3.83 -0.45 -11.09
N GLY A 67 -5.13 -0.41 -10.85
CA GLY A 67 -5.74 -0.89 -9.60
C GLY A 67 -5.37 -0.11 -8.34
N VAL A 68 -4.46 0.87 -8.43
CA VAL A 68 -4.07 1.76 -7.33
C VAL A 68 -4.20 3.23 -7.75
N VAL A 69 -4.11 4.12 -6.76
CA VAL A 69 -3.97 5.55 -6.98
C VAL A 69 -2.75 5.91 -7.83
N ARG A 70 -2.91 6.91 -8.69
CA ARG A 70 -1.82 7.52 -9.45
C ARG A 70 -0.93 8.35 -8.54
N VAL A 71 0.37 8.25 -8.79
CA VAL A 71 1.42 9.05 -8.13
C VAL A 71 1.79 10.23 -9.01
N TYR A 72 1.84 11.41 -8.41
CA TYR A 72 2.29 12.63 -9.04
C TYR A 72 3.74 12.96 -8.69
N GLU A 73 4.07 12.93 -7.40
CA GLU A 73 5.42 13.15 -6.88
C GLU A 73 5.70 12.13 -5.78
N GLN A 74 6.96 11.74 -5.62
CA GLN A 74 7.35 10.86 -4.53
C GLN A 74 8.82 11.06 -4.15
N THR A 75 9.09 10.84 -2.87
CA THR A 75 10.43 10.71 -2.30
C THR A 75 10.33 9.74 -1.11
N PRO A 76 11.42 9.11 -0.66
CA PRO A 76 11.36 8.29 0.55
C PRO A 76 10.73 9.07 1.74
N GLY A 77 9.64 8.54 2.28
CA GLY A 77 8.88 9.14 3.38
C GLY A 77 7.81 10.16 3.00
N ALA A 78 7.58 10.46 1.71
CA ALA A 78 6.47 11.30 1.28
C ALA A 78 5.98 10.98 -0.14
N VAL A 79 4.67 11.06 -0.37
CA VAL A 79 4.07 10.83 -1.69
C VAL A 79 2.90 11.77 -1.93
N LEU A 80 2.82 12.31 -3.15
CA LEU A 80 1.68 13.06 -3.66
C LEU A 80 0.91 12.18 -4.63
N ILE A 81 -0.37 11.96 -4.35
CA ILE A 81 -1.24 11.04 -5.10
C ILE A 81 -2.55 11.71 -5.52
N GLU A 82 -3.27 11.07 -6.42
CA GLU A 82 -4.64 11.46 -6.77
C GLU A 82 -5.58 11.39 -5.57
N ARG A 83 -6.46 12.38 -5.43
CA ARG A 83 -7.55 12.37 -4.45
C ARG A 83 -8.78 11.72 -5.05
N LEU A 84 -9.24 10.65 -4.43
CA LEU A 84 -10.44 9.92 -4.83
C LEU A 84 -11.69 10.62 -4.32
N LYS A 85 -12.72 10.76 -5.15
CA LYS A 85 -14.00 11.40 -4.78
C LYS A 85 -15.18 10.51 -5.19
N PRO A 86 -16.05 10.06 -4.25
CA PRO A 86 -16.13 10.50 -2.86
C PRO A 86 -15.06 9.91 -1.92
N GLY A 87 -14.38 8.82 -2.31
CA GLY A 87 -13.38 8.17 -1.47
C GLY A 87 -13.98 7.26 -0.39
N ASN A 88 -15.21 6.75 -0.57
CA ASN A 88 -15.84 5.87 0.43
C ASN A 88 -15.09 4.54 0.48
N SER A 89 -14.89 4.02 1.70
CA SER A 89 -14.22 2.76 1.94
C SER A 89 -15.09 1.56 1.60
N LEU A 90 -14.48 0.50 1.05
CA LEU A 90 -15.17 -0.74 0.74
C LEU A 90 -15.70 -1.45 2.01
N VAL A 91 -15.15 -1.11 3.18
CA VAL A 91 -15.61 -1.62 4.49
C VAL A 91 -17.09 -1.34 4.71
N GLU A 92 -17.56 -0.16 4.34
CA GLU A 92 -18.96 0.21 4.52
C GLU A 92 -19.90 -0.73 3.76
N MET A 93 -19.49 -1.19 2.58
CA MET A 93 -20.25 -2.16 1.80
C MET A 93 -20.31 -3.52 2.49
N ALA A 94 -19.16 -4.05 2.92
CA ALA A 94 -19.08 -5.34 3.60
C ALA A 94 -19.91 -5.35 4.91
N LEU A 95 -19.78 -4.30 5.74
CA LEU A 95 -20.53 -4.17 6.99
C LEU A 95 -22.05 -4.04 6.79
N ASN A 96 -22.49 -3.59 5.62
CA ASN A 96 -23.92 -3.51 5.27
C ASN A 96 -24.46 -4.80 4.63
N GLY A 97 -23.76 -5.94 4.79
CA GLY A 97 -24.21 -7.26 4.36
C GLY A 97 -23.96 -7.58 2.89
N LYS A 98 -23.07 -6.83 2.23
CA LYS A 98 -22.72 -6.99 0.81
C LYS A 98 -21.29 -7.51 0.64
N ASP A 99 -20.90 -8.47 1.45
CA ASP A 99 -19.54 -9.02 1.47
C ASP A 99 -19.14 -9.73 0.17
N GLU A 100 -20.08 -10.40 -0.50
CA GLU A 100 -19.85 -11.00 -1.83
C GLU A 100 -19.53 -9.91 -2.88
N GLU A 101 -20.28 -8.81 -2.89
CA GLU A 101 -20.06 -7.67 -3.80
C GLU A 101 -18.69 -7.02 -3.52
N ALA A 102 -18.31 -6.87 -2.24
CA ALA A 102 -17.01 -6.36 -1.84
C ALA A 102 -15.85 -7.29 -2.26
N THR A 103 -16.05 -8.60 -2.15
CA THR A 103 -15.07 -9.61 -2.59
C THR A 103 -14.85 -9.55 -4.10
N ASP A 104 -15.91 -9.43 -4.89
CA ASP A 104 -15.82 -9.25 -6.34
C ASP A 104 -15.07 -7.96 -6.71
N ILE A 105 -15.30 -6.88 -5.96
CA ILE A 105 -14.56 -5.62 -6.14
C ILE A 105 -13.06 -5.81 -5.85
N LEU A 106 -12.70 -6.47 -4.74
CA LEU A 106 -11.30 -6.77 -4.41
C LEU A 106 -10.64 -7.61 -5.50
N ALA A 107 -11.32 -8.65 -5.99
CA ALA A 107 -10.82 -9.49 -7.08
C ALA A 107 -10.59 -8.69 -8.37
N ASN A 108 -11.49 -7.77 -8.71
CA ASN A 108 -11.33 -6.88 -9.85
C ASN A 108 -10.13 -5.92 -9.68
N VAL A 109 -9.95 -5.36 -8.48
CA VAL A 109 -8.79 -4.51 -8.17
C VAL A 109 -7.47 -5.28 -8.31
N ILE A 110 -7.41 -6.53 -7.81
CA ILE A 110 -6.25 -7.43 -7.99
C ILE A 110 -5.99 -7.70 -9.47
N GLN A 111 -7.04 -7.96 -10.26
CA GLN A 111 -6.91 -8.18 -11.71
C GLN A 111 -6.33 -6.96 -12.42
N GLN A 112 -6.78 -5.74 -12.07
CA GLN A 112 -6.25 -4.51 -12.62
C GLN A 112 -4.76 -4.33 -12.29
N MET A 113 -4.35 -4.53 -11.03
CA MET A 113 -2.93 -4.47 -10.64
C MET A 113 -2.07 -5.46 -11.40
N SER A 114 -2.60 -6.67 -11.64
CA SER A 114 -1.90 -7.77 -12.31
C SER A 114 -1.67 -7.52 -13.81
N SER A 115 -2.37 -6.55 -14.42
CA SER A 115 -2.28 -6.26 -15.85
C SER A 115 -0.96 -5.60 -16.30
N ILE A 116 -0.09 -5.19 -15.37
CA ILE A 116 1.20 -4.52 -15.64
C ILE A 116 2.24 -5.43 -16.31
N GLU A 117 1.88 -6.68 -16.61
CA GLU A 117 2.69 -7.54 -17.45
C GLU A 117 3.03 -6.86 -18.77
N SER A 118 4.31 -6.50 -18.98
CA SER A 118 5.09 -6.92 -20.15
C SER A 118 6.43 -6.19 -20.31
N SER A 119 6.64 -5.02 -19.69
CA SER A 119 7.89 -4.29 -19.95
C SER A 119 9.04 -4.85 -19.10
N LYS A 120 10.17 -5.15 -19.76
CA LYS A 120 11.41 -5.57 -19.09
C LYS A 120 11.85 -4.56 -18.01
N SER A 121 11.60 -3.28 -18.25
CA SER A 121 11.89 -2.18 -17.32
C SER A 121 11.05 -2.24 -16.04
N ALA A 122 9.77 -2.63 -16.10
CA ALA A 122 8.95 -2.82 -14.90
C ALA A 122 9.47 -3.98 -14.05
N ARG A 123 9.92 -5.08 -14.67
CA ARG A 123 10.51 -6.20 -13.93
C ARG A 123 11.87 -5.88 -13.31
N GLU A 124 12.62 -4.95 -13.90
CA GLU A 124 13.89 -4.49 -13.34
C GLU A 124 13.70 -3.66 -12.07
N SER A 125 12.67 -2.80 -12.02
CA SER A 125 12.36 -2.02 -10.81
C SER A 125 11.90 -2.91 -9.64
N TRP A 126 11.30 -4.07 -9.93
CA TRP A 126 10.85 -5.00 -8.90
C TRP A 126 11.96 -5.62 -8.05
N LYS A 127 13.20 -5.65 -8.55
CA LYS A 127 14.36 -6.19 -7.80
C LYS A 127 14.66 -5.45 -6.50
N ALA A 128 14.14 -4.23 -6.35
CA ALA A 128 14.29 -3.43 -5.14
C ALA A 128 13.30 -3.82 -4.03
N PHE A 129 12.23 -4.56 -4.35
CA PHE A 129 11.20 -4.94 -3.38
C PHE A 129 11.52 -6.28 -2.69
N LYS A 130 11.06 -6.40 -1.45
CA LYS A 130 11.13 -7.67 -0.70
C LYS A 130 10.28 -8.72 -1.39
N THR A 131 10.70 -9.98 -1.30
CA THR A 131 9.90 -11.12 -1.73
C THR A 131 9.02 -11.63 -0.59
N VAL A 132 7.99 -12.40 -0.90
CA VAL A 132 7.21 -13.12 0.14
C VAL A 132 8.13 -14.06 0.94
N GLN A 133 9.14 -14.67 0.30
CA GLN A 133 10.16 -15.47 0.98
C GLN A 133 10.96 -14.66 2.02
N ASP A 134 11.25 -13.38 1.76
CA ASP A 134 11.90 -12.52 2.74
C ASP A 134 11.02 -12.26 3.96
N TRP A 135 9.70 -12.19 3.79
CA TRP A 135 8.75 -12.12 4.91
C TRP A 135 8.70 -13.43 5.68
N GLY A 136 8.80 -14.57 4.99
CA GLY A 136 8.88 -15.91 5.60
C GLY A 136 9.98 -16.08 6.63
N LYS A 137 11.07 -15.30 6.56
CA LYS A 137 12.11 -15.22 7.61
C LYS A 137 11.56 -14.86 8.99
N GLY A 138 10.33 -14.36 9.08
CA GLY A 138 9.61 -14.16 10.33
C GLY A 138 9.40 -15.44 11.15
N PHE A 139 9.19 -16.59 10.48
CA PHE A 139 9.08 -17.88 11.16
C PHE A 139 10.38 -18.23 11.88
N GLU A 140 11.52 -18.19 11.19
CA GLU A 140 12.85 -18.47 11.77
C GLU A 140 13.17 -17.51 12.92
N ARG A 141 12.85 -16.21 12.75
CA ARG A 141 13.04 -15.21 13.81
C ARG A 141 12.22 -15.55 15.05
N TYR A 142 10.93 -15.88 14.88
CA TYR A 142 10.06 -16.25 15.99
C TYR A 142 10.54 -17.52 16.70
N ILE A 143 10.87 -18.57 15.94
CA ILE A 143 11.41 -19.82 16.51
C ILE A 143 12.69 -19.54 17.31
N GLY A 144 13.56 -18.67 16.80
CA GLY A 144 14.81 -18.28 17.46
C GLY A 144 14.66 -17.48 18.75
N THR A 145 13.49 -16.88 19.04
CA THR A 145 13.29 -16.17 20.32
C THR A 145 13.01 -17.12 21.48
N GLY A 146 12.55 -18.34 21.21
CA GLY A 146 12.03 -19.26 22.21
C GLY A 146 10.67 -18.84 22.80
N ASP A 147 9.96 -17.91 22.15
CA ASP A 147 8.61 -17.48 22.54
C ASP A 147 7.59 -18.62 22.32
N ASP A 148 6.69 -18.81 23.29
CA ASP A 148 5.70 -19.89 23.34
C ASP A 148 4.25 -19.40 23.28
N GLN A 149 4.01 -18.11 23.01
CA GLN A 149 2.66 -17.54 22.88
C GLN A 149 1.85 -18.18 21.74
N ILE A 150 2.52 -18.55 20.65
CA ILE A 150 1.95 -19.35 19.56
C ILE A 150 2.46 -20.78 19.72
N PRO A 151 1.57 -21.80 19.80
CA PRO A 151 1.98 -23.20 19.87
C PRO A 151 2.94 -23.56 18.73
N MET A 152 4.10 -24.14 19.07
CA MET A 152 5.16 -24.41 18.10
C MET A 152 4.69 -25.28 16.93
N GLU A 153 3.81 -26.26 17.19
CA GLU A 153 3.20 -27.10 16.16
C GLU A 153 2.45 -26.28 15.08
N LEU A 154 1.80 -25.17 15.47
CA LEU A 154 1.12 -24.28 14.53
C LEU A 154 2.12 -23.40 13.76
N VAL A 155 3.21 -22.98 14.42
CA VAL A 155 4.28 -22.21 13.78
C VAL A 155 4.97 -23.04 12.71
N GLU A 156 5.32 -24.29 13.03
CA GLU A 156 5.95 -25.24 12.10
C GLU A 156 5.00 -25.58 10.95
N ALA A 157 3.74 -25.90 11.23
CA ALA A 157 2.75 -26.18 10.18
C ALA A 157 2.53 -24.97 9.26
N GLY A 158 2.48 -23.76 9.82
CA GLY A 158 2.38 -22.52 9.06
C GLY A 158 3.62 -22.27 8.20
N HIS A 159 4.81 -22.50 8.75
CA HIS A 159 6.08 -22.33 8.04
C HIS A 159 6.22 -23.31 6.87
N ASP A 160 5.84 -24.58 7.07
CA ASP A 160 5.86 -25.61 6.04
C ASP A 160 4.89 -25.29 4.91
N MET A 161 3.64 -24.93 5.24
CA MET A 161 2.65 -24.52 4.26
C MET A 161 3.11 -23.30 3.46
N PHE A 162 3.62 -22.27 4.16
CA PHE A 162 4.15 -21.06 3.54
C PHE A 162 5.28 -21.35 2.56
N SER A 163 6.23 -22.21 2.97
CA SER A 163 7.36 -22.62 2.16
C SER A 163 6.94 -23.39 0.91
N GLN A 164 5.96 -24.29 1.03
CA GLN A 164 5.40 -25.03 -0.12
C GLN A 164 4.68 -24.12 -1.11
N LEU A 165 3.89 -23.16 -0.62
CA LEU A 165 3.22 -22.16 -1.48
C LEU A 165 4.24 -21.28 -2.20
N CYS A 166 5.28 -20.81 -1.48
CA CYS A 166 6.36 -20.04 -2.08
C CYS A 166 7.11 -20.84 -3.15
N ALA A 167 7.39 -22.11 -2.92
CA ALA A 167 8.10 -22.97 -3.88
C ALA A 167 7.27 -23.33 -5.12
N SER A 168 5.93 -23.33 -5.01
CA SER A 168 5.02 -23.70 -6.10
C SER A 168 4.47 -22.53 -6.90
N GLN A 169 4.80 -21.28 -6.54
CA GLN A 169 4.43 -20.08 -7.29
C GLN A 169 4.97 -20.13 -8.73
N ARG A 170 4.15 -19.73 -9.72
CA ARG A 170 4.53 -19.80 -11.15
C ARG A 170 4.80 -18.43 -11.76
N TRP A 171 4.07 -17.43 -11.31
CA TRP A 171 4.00 -16.13 -11.95
C TRP A 171 4.18 -15.03 -10.93
N PRO A 172 5.40 -14.86 -10.37
CA PRO A 172 5.62 -13.81 -9.38
C PRO A 172 5.27 -12.44 -9.97
N ARG A 173 4.57 -11.61 -9.22
CA ARG A 173 4.16 -10.25 -9.59
C ARG A 173 4.46 -9.30 -8.43
N LEU A 174 4.42 -8.01 -8.71
CA LEU A 174 4.30 -7.01 -7.65
C LEU A 174 2.88 -7.10 -7.06
N LEU A 175 2.82 -7.35 -5.77
CA LEU A 175 1.60 -7.40 -4.97
C LEU A 175 1.48 -6.14 -4.11
N HIS A 176 0.25 -5.74 -3.80
CA HIS A 176 -0.03 -4.62 -2.91
C HIS A 176 0.61 -4.81 -1.52
N GLY A 177 0.59 -6.04 -1.01
CA GLY A 177 1.20 -6.44 0.26
C GLY A 177 0.34 -6.18 1.51
N ASP A 178 -0.71 -5.36 1.39
CA ASP A 178 -1.67 -5.08 2.47
C ASP A 178 -3.05 -4.73 1.90
N LEU A 179 -3.52 -5.53 0.95
CA LEU A 179 -4.80 -5.27 0.29
C LEU A 179 -5.94 -5.78 1.16
N GLN A 180 -6.77 -4.85 1.60
CA GLN A 180 -7.96 -5.12 2.41
C GLN A 180 -9.00 -4.03 2.19
N HIS A 181 -10.21 -4.22 2.71
CA HIS A 181 -11.35 -3.32 2.52
C HIS A 181 -11.07 -1.85 2.86
N TYR A 182 -10.29 -1.58 3.91
CA TYR A 182 -9.93 -0.21 4.31
C TYR A 182 -9.03 0.50 3.28
N ASN A 183 -8.25 -0.28 2.54
CA ASN A 183 -7.30 0.20 1.55
C ASN A 183 -7.88 0.22 0.13
N VAL A 184 -9.18 -0.02 -0.05
CA VAL A 184 -9.88 0.09 -1.33
C VAL A 184 -10.99 1.12 -1.22
N LEU A 185 -10.85 2.19 -2.01
CA LEU A 185 -11.73 3.35 -1.97
C LEU A 185 -12.42 3.55 -3.32
N SER A 186 -13.63 4.09 -3.27
CA SER A 186 -14.42 4.41 -4.45
C SER A 186 -14.07 5.79 -5.02
N ASP A 187 -14.03 5.86 -6.34
CA ASP A 187 -13.95 7.11 -7.09
C ASP A 187 -14.99 7.11 -8.21
N SER A 188 -15.65 8.24 -8.38
CA SER A 188 -16.77 8.38 -9.32
C SER A 188 -16.35 8.19 -10.78
N SER A 189 -15.08 8.46 -11.10
CA SER A 189 -14.54 8.37 -12.46
C SER A 189 -13.77 7.08 -12.73
N ARG A 190 -13.11 6.53 -11.69
CA ARG A 190 -12.20 5.38 -11.79
C ARG A 190 -12.81 4.08 -11.30
N GLY A 191 -13.92 4.14 -10.56
CA GLY A 191 -14.43 3.00 -9.81
C GLY A 191 -13.60 2.76 -8.54
N TRP A 192 -13.43 1.50 -8.17
CA TRP A 192 -12.68 1.12 -6.97
C TRP A 192 -11.19 1.03 -7.25
N VAL A 193 -10.38 1.67 -6.40
CA VAL A 193 -8.92 1.65 -6.49
C VAL A 193 -8.30 1.51 -5.11
N ALA A 194 -7.11 0.93 -5.07
CA ALA A 194 -6.39 0.72 -3.83
C ALA A 194 -5.43 1.86 -3.47
N ILE A 195 -5.14 1.97 -2.18
CA ILE A 195 -4.21 2.91 -1.57
C ILE A 195 -3.31 2.19 -0.56
N ASP A 196 -2.22 2.84 -0.17
CA ASP A 196 -1.36 2.43 0.94
C ASP A 196 -0.71 1.03 0.81
N PRO A 197 0.07 0.78 -0.25
CA PRO A 197 0.73 -0.50 -0.44
C PRO A 197 1.96 -0.64 0.46
N LYS A 198 2.24 -1.89 0.88
CA LYS A 198 3.53 -2.30 1.48
C LYS A 198 4.53 -2.81 0.45
N GLY A 199 4.03 -3.33 -0.68
CA GLY A 199 4.83 -3.78 -1.82
C GLY A 199 5.63 -5.06 -1.53
N VAL A 200 5.26 -6.15 -2.19
CA VAL A 200 6.00 -7.43 -2.07
C VAL A 200 5.95 -8.19 -3.39
N ILE A 201 7.01 -8.94 -3.70
CA ILE A 201 7.05 -9.82 -4.87
C ILE A 201 6.64 -11.24 -4.47
N GLY A 202 5.65 -11.82 -5.15
CA GLY A 202 5.18 -13.20 -4.92
C GLY A 202 4.21 -13.70 -5.97
#